data_AF-A0A7C2QRK8-F1
#
_entry.id   AF-A0A7C2QRK8-F1
#
_cell.length_a   1.000
_cell.length_b   1.000
_cell.length_c   1.000
_cell.angle_alpha   90.00
_cell.angle_beta   90.00
_cell.angle_gamma   90.00
#
_symmetry.space_group_name_H-M   'P 1'
#
loop_
_entity.id
_entity.type
_entity.pdbx_description
1 polymer ?
#
loop_
_entity_poly.entity_id
_entity_poly.type
_entity_poly.pdbx_seq_one_letter_code
_entity_poly.pdbx_strand_id
1 'polypeptide(L)'
;MKHRRKVTVLGGAVVMLLATSAYPQAVPDINRVVHAIDTLYRANSSSGRVRMEITTPHWKRSLTMTVWSEGTEKTLIRILEPEKERGVGTLRIGNEMWNYLPATNKVIKIPPSMMMSSWMGSDFNNNDLVSEFT
;
A
#
# COMPACT_ATOMS: atom_id res chain seq x y z
N MET A 1 0.39 -76.07 31.17
CA MET A 1 1.79 -75.90 30.71
C MET A 1 1.80 -75.42 29.26
N LYS A 2 2.86 -74.68 28.91
CA LYS A 2 3.35 -74.33 27.55
C LYS A 2 2.92 -72.98 26.94
N HIS A 3 3.72 -71.98 27.31
CA HIS A 3 4.00 -70.77 26.53
C HIS A 3 4.37 -71.05 25.07
N ARG A 4 3.98 -70.15 24.17
CA ARG A 4 4.89 -69.60 23.15
C ARG A 4 4.37 -68.27 22.59
N ARG A 5 5.18 -67.23 22.78
CA ARG A 5 5.08 -65.90 22.15
C ARG A 5 5.02 -66.04 20.63
N LYS A 6 4.18 -65.24 19.99
CA LYS A 6 4.46 -64.67 18.67
C LYS A 6 4.23 -63.16 18.74
N VAL A 7 5.29 -62.50 19.22
CA VAL A 7 5.61 -61.13 18.80
C VAL A 7 5.78 -61.16 17.27
N THR A 8 5.53 -60.03 16.60
CA THR A 8 5.88 -59.66 15.20
C THR A 8 4.69 -59.41 14.29
N VAL A 9 3.93 -58.33 14.51
CA VAL A 9 3.29 -57.54 13.42
C VAL A 9 3.26 -56.03 13.71
N LEU A 10 3.77 -55.53 14.85
CA LEU A 10 3.66 -54.10 15.18
C LEU A 10 4.67 -53.18 14.44
N GLY A 11 5.70 -53.74 13.79
CA GLY A 11 6.75 -52.95 13.14
C GLY A 11 6.39 -52.36 11.77
N GLY A 12 5.47 -52.98 11.03
CA GLY A 12 5.10 -52.54 9.67
C GLY A 12 4.13 -51.36 9.66
N ALA A 13 3.21 -51.31 10.62
CA ALA A 13 2.17 -50.27 10.68
C ALA A 13 2.71 -48.89 11.12
N VAL A 14 3.77 -48.87 11.95
CA VAL A 14 4.37 -47.62 12.44
C VAL A 14 5.23 -46.94 11.35
N VAL A 15 5.85 -47.72 10.46
CA VAL A 15 6.64 -47.18 9.35
C VAL A 15 5.76 -46.62 8.22
N MET A 16 4.59 -47.19 7.97
CA MET A 16 3.62 -46.62 7.00
C MET A 16 2.94 -45.34 7.50
N LEU A 17 2.83 -45.14 8.81
CA LEU A 17 2.20 -43.93 9.37
C LEU A 17 3.12 -42.70 9.30
N LEU A 18 4.43 -42.89 9.14
CA LEU A 18 5.42 -41.80 9.03
C LEU A 18 5.65 -41.33 7.58
N ALA A 19 5.02 -41.97 6.58
CA ALA A 19 5.21 -41.64 5.16
C ALA A 19 4.13 -40.71 4.56
N THR A 20 3.19 -40.19 5.35
CA THR A 20 1.97 -39.51 4.84
C THR A 20 1.90 -38.00 5.04
N SER A 21 3.00 -37.30 5.31
CA SER A 21 2.96 -35.84 5.48
C SER A 21 4.08 -35.10 4.77
N ALA A 22 4.26 -35.38 3.48
CA ALA A 22 4.90 -34.46 2.54
C ALA A 22 3.91 -34.14 1.42
N TYR A 23 2.73 -33.62 1.78
CA TYR A 23 1.94 -32.89 0.80
C TYR A 23 2.74 -31.65 0.44
N PRO A 24 3.15 -31.44 -0.83
CA PRO A 24 3.64 -30.13 -1.23
C PRO A 24 2.52 -29.14 -0.91
N GLN A 25 2.77 -28.26 0.05
CA GLN A 25 1.88 -27.12 0.27
C GLN A 25 1.87 -26.38 -1.06
N ALA A 26 0.73 -26.42 -1.76
CA ALA A 26 0.57 -25.65 -2.98
C ALA A 26 0.84 -24.19 -2.59
N VAL A 27 1.94 -23.64 -3.11
CA VAL A 27 2.27 -22.24 -2.91
C VAL A 27 1.06 -21.46 -3.41
N PRO A 28 0.41 -20.63 -2.56
CA PRO A 28 -0.72 -19.83 -3.01
C PRO A 28 -0.30 -19.04 -4.24
N ASP A 29 -1.17 -18.95 -5.24
CA ASP A 29 -0.95 -18.07 -6.39
C ASP A 29 -0.67 -16.66 -5.86
N ILE A 30 0.56 -16.17 -6.10
CA ILE A 30 1.04 -14.89 -5.60
C ILE A 30 0.09 -13.78 -6.05
N ASN A 31 -0.41 -13.84 -7.29
CA ASN A 31 -1.35 -12.85 -7.80
C ASN A 31 -2.65 -12.85 -7.01
N ARG A 32 -3.14 -14.03 -6.62
CA ARG A 32 -4.35 -14.16 -5.81
C ARG A 32 -4.18 -13.59 -4.41
N VAL A 33 -3.02 -13.81 -3.79
CA VAL A 33 -2.73 -13.26 -2.45
C VAL A 33 -2.60 -11.74 -2.50
N VAL A 34 -1.85 -11.22 -3.47
CA VAL A 34 -1.67 -9.79 -3.69
C VAL A 34 -3.03 -9.12 -3.95
N HIS A 35 -3.82 -9.65 -4.87
CA HIS A 35 -5.15 -9.13 -5.18
C HIS A 35 -6.10 -9.18 -3.97
N ALA A 36 -6.04 -10.25 -3.16
CA ALA A 36 -6.88 -10.35 -1.96
C ALA A 36 -6.51 -9.28 -0.91
N ILE A 37 -5.21 -9.02 -0.72
CA ILE A 37 -4.72 -7.96 0.17
C ILE A 37 -5.15 -6.60 -0.39
N ASP A 38 -4.93 -6.34 -1.67
CA ASP A 38 -5.31 -5.08 -2.32
C ASP A 38 -6.82 -4.80 -2.20
N THR A 39 -7.66 -5.82 -2.42
CA THR A 39 -9.11 -5.71 -2.25
C THR A 39 -9.52 -5.37 -0.82
N LEU A 40 -8.82 -5.92 0.20
CA LEU A 40 -9.11 -5.64 1.60
C LEU A 40 -8.78 -4.20 1.99
N TYR A 41 -7.76 -3.59 1.38
CA TYR A 41 -7.36 -2.22 1.66
C TYR A 41 -8.14 -1.17 0.85
N ARG A 42 -8.84 -1.56 -0.23
CA ARG A 42 -9.61 -0.64 -1.06
C ARG A 42 -11.00 -0.36 -0.52
N ALA A 43 -11.21 0.86 -0.05
CA ALA A 43 -12.54 1.45 0.10
C ALA A 43 -12.98 2.10 -1.22
N ASN A 44 -14.27 1.99 -1.58
CA ASN A 44 -14.84 2.65 -2.77
C ASN A 44 -14.66 4.18 -2.75
N SER A 45 -14.64 4.76 -1.56
CA SER A 45 -14.28 6.14 -1.33
C SER A 45 -13.67 6.27 0.06
N SER A 46 -12.71 7.16 0.23
CA SER A 46 -12.14 7.45 1.53
C SER A 46 -12.02 8.95 1.74
N SER A 47 -12.06 9.38 3.00
CA SER A 47 -11.67 10.73 3.36
C SER A 47 -10.99 10.71 4.71
N GLY A 48 -10.02 11.60 4.90
CA GLY A 48 -9.25 11.63 6.13
C GLY A 48 -8.48 12.93 6.30
N ARG A 49 -8.19 13.24 7.56
CA ARG A 49 -7.28 14.32 7.92
C ARG A 49 -5.95 13.70 8.34
N VAL A 50 -4.87 14.14 7.71
CA VAL A 50 -3.53 13.59 7.91
C VAL A 50 -2.59 14.72 8.31
N ARG A 51 -1.64 14.41 9.19
CA ARG A 51 -0.49 15.26 9.48
C ARG A 51 0.76 14.57 8.97
N MET A 52 1.50 15.25 8.11
CA MET A 52 2.77 14.77 7.55
C MET A 52 3.91 15.60 8.11
N GLU A 53 4.83 14.95 8.80
CA GLU A 53 6.10 15.56 9.24
C GLU A 53 7.19 15.27 8.20
N ILE A 54 7.78 16.31 7.63
CA ILE A 54 8.84 16.20 6.63
C ILE A 54 10.15 16.64 7.29
N THR A 55 11.14 15.75 7.29
CA THR A 55 12.46 16.00 7.89
C THR A 55 13.54 15.76 6.84
N THR A 56 14.35 16.78 6.58
CA THR A 56 15.57 16.69 5.75
C THR A 56 16.80 17.00 6.63
N PRO A 57 18.03 16.81 6.13
CA PRO A 57 19.24 17.22 6.85
C PRO A 57 19.29 18.71 7.21
N HIS A 58 18.57 19.56 6.47
CA HIS A 58 18.67 21.02 6.60
C HIS A 58 17.47 21.67 7.28
N TRP A 59 16.29 21.03 7.23
CA TRP A 59 15.06 21.63 7.73
C TRP A 59 14.03 20.58 8.14
N LYS A 60 13.08 20.99 8.97
CA LYS A 60 11.89 20.20 9.33
C LYS A 60 10.64 21.06 9.16
N ARG A 61 9.57 20.48 8.66
CA ARG A 61 8.26 21.15 8.57
C ARG A 61 7.12 20.12 8.67
N SER A 62 5.95 20.60 9.04
CA SER A 62 4.75 19.78 9.11
C SER A 62 3.67 20.30 8.17
N LEU A 63 2.90 19.41 7.57
CA LEU A 63 1.72 19.72 6.78
C LEU A 63 0.50 19.04 7.40
N THR A 64 -0.54 19.80 7.71
CA THR A 64 -1.87 19.24 8.01
C THR A 64 -2.69 19.29 6.73
N MET A 65 -3.29 18.19 6.30
CA MET A 65 -4.03 18.10 5.05
C MET A 65 -5.32 17.29 5.20
N THR A 66 -6.28 17.55 4.33
CA THR A 66 -7.40 16.63 4.11
C THR A 66 -7.22 15.94 2.77
N VAL A 67 -7.49 14.64 2.75
CA VAL A 67 -7.40 13.77 1.59
C VAL A 67 -8.77 13.19 1.34
N TRP A 68 -9.17 13.15 0.08
CA TRP A 68 -10.34 12.43 -0.41
C TRP A 68 -9.89 11.51 -1.54
N SER A 69 -10.40 10.29 -1.58
CA SER A 69 -10.24 9.40 -2.72
C SER A 69 -11.58 8.78 -3.12
N GLU A 70 -11.72 8.52 -4.41
CA GLU A 70 -12.81 7.74 -5.01
C GLU A 70 -12.16 6.62 -5.83
N GLY A 71 -12.30 5.39 -5.32
CA GLY A 71 -11.58 4.22 -5.78
C GLY A 71 -10.07 4.46 -5.87
N THR A 72 -9.50 4.05 -6.99
CA THR A 72 -8.11 4.34 -7.38
C THR A 72 -8.02 5.27 -8.58
N GLU A 73 -9.12 5.92 -8.94
CA GLU A 73 -9.16 6.79 -10.11
C GLU A 73 -8.97 8.25 -9.73
N LYS A 74 -9.50 8.68 -8.59
CA LYS A 74 -9.48 10.09 -8.20
C LYS A 74 -8.96 10.27 -6.79
N THR A 75 -8.06 11.22 -6.64
CA THR A 75 -7.56 11.67 -5.34
C THR A 75 -7.52 13.19 -5.32
N LEU A 76 -8.05 13.78 -4.25
CA LEU A 76 -7.91 15.20 -3.97
C LEU A 76 -7.23 15.38 -2.61
N ILE A 77 -6.16 16.16 -2.60
CA ILE A 77 -5.44 16.54 -1.38
C ILE A 77 -5.54 18.05 -1.25
N ARG A 78 -5.85 18.53 -0.04
CA ARG A 78 -5.89 19.95 0.30
C ARG A 78 -5.11 20.23 1.56
N ILE A 79 -4.10 21.10 1.46
CA ILE A 79 -3.31 21.53 2.62
C ILE A 79 -4.14 22.52 3.45
N LEU A 80 -4.24 22.24 4.74
CA LEU A 80 -4.91 23.06 5.75
C LEU A 80 -3.92 23.91 6.56
N GLU A 81 -2.72 23.38 6.81
CA GLU A 81 -1.66 24.05 7.57
C GLU A 81 -0.29 23.67 7.01
N PRO A 82 0.73 24.55 7.15
CA PRO A 82 0.68 25.84 7.82
C PRO A 82 0.12 26.94 6.92
N GLU A 83 -0.03 28.17 7.45
CA GLU A 83 -0.69 29.29 6.75
C GLU A 83 -0.11 29.56 5.36
N LYS A 84 1.22 29.48 5.23
CA LYS A 84 1.94 29.77 3.99
C LYS A 84 1.52 28.85 2.83
N GLU A 85 1.17 27.60 3.12
CA GLU A 85 0.74 26.60 2.13
C GLU A 85 -0.75 26.30 2.19
N ARG A 86 -1.50 26.98 3.09
CA ARG A 86 -2.94 26.76 3.27
C ARG A 86 -3.64 26.96 1.94
N GLY A 87 -4.40 25.94 1.56
CA GLY A 87 -5.14 25.92 0.32
C GLY A 87 -4.31 25.54 -0.92
N VAL A 88 -3.07 25.07 -0.81
CA VAL A 88 -2.47 24.33 -1.93
C VAL A 88 -3.26 23.02 -2.09
N GLY A 89 -3.59 22.68 -3.34
CA GLY A 89 -4.32 21.45 -3.65
C GLY A 89 -3.60 20.61 -4.68
N THR A 90 -3.69 19.28 -4.55
CA THR A 90 -3.26 18.31 -5.56
C THR A 90 -4.47 17.49 -5.98
N LEU A 91 -4.76 17.47 -7.27
CA LEU A 91 -5.82 16.65 -7.86
C LEU A 91 -5.18 15.61 -8.76
N ARG A 92 -5.57 14.34 -8.58
CA ARG A 92 -5.28 13.25 -9.50
C ARG A 92 -6.57 12.74 -10.13
N ILE A 93 -6.52 12.48 -11.44
CA ILE A 93 -7.54 11.73 -12.17
C ILE A 93 -6.80 10.75 -13.10
N GLY A 94 -6.91 9.45 -12.84
CA GLY A 94 -6.13 8.40 -13.52
C GLY A 94 -4.63 8.68 -13.41
N ASN A 95 -3.96 8.79 -14.55
CA ASN A 95 -2.52 9.08 -14.64
C ASN A 95 -2.20 10.58 -14.73
N GLU A 96 -3.21 11.43 -14.65
CA GLU A 96 -3.03 12.87 -14.76
C GLU A 96 -3.08 13.52 -13.38
N MET A 97 -2.20 14.50 -13.17
CA MET A 97 -2.12 15.22 -11.90
C MET A 97 -1.99 16.73 -12.12
N TRP A 98 -2.65 17.49 -11.25
CA TRP A 98 -2.62 18.95 -11.22
C TRP A 98 -2.36 19.46 -9.82
N ASN A 99 -1.67 20.59 -9.73
CA ASN A 99 -1.54 21.37 -8.52
C ASN A 99 -2.27 22.70 -8.66
N TYR A 100 -3.04 23.06 -7.64
CA TYR A 100 -3.62 24.39 -7.48
C TYR A 100 -2.80 25.20 -6.47
N LEU A 101 -2.39 26.39 -6.87
CA LEU A 101 -1.61 27.33 -6.08
C LEU A 101 -2.46 28.56 -5.75
N PRO A 102 -2.97 28.70 -4.51
CA PRO A 102 -3.92 29.77 -4.13
C PRO A 102 -3.30 31.16 -4.24
N ALA A 103 -2.03 31.30 -3.86
CA ALA A 103 -1.32 32.59 -3.83
C ALA A 103 -1.25 33.28 -5.20
N THR A 104 -1.37 32.52 -6.29
CA THR A 104 -1.35 33.04 -7.66
C THR A 104 -2.61 32.70 -8.46
N ASN A 105 -3.57 32.01 -7.83
CA ASN A 105 -4.76 31.46 -8.47
C ASN A 105 -4.45 30.67 -9.76
N LYS A 106 -3.43 29.79 -9.70
CA LYS A 106 -2.99 29.00 -10.85
C LYS A 106 -3.29 27.52 -10.65
N VAL A 107 -3.72 26.87 -11.74
CA VAL A 107 -3.77 25.41 -11.87
C VAL A 107 -2.66 24.99 -12.83
N ILE A 108 -1.79 24.09 -12.39
CA ILE A 108 -0.63 23.63 -13.15
C ILE A 108 -0.74 22.11 -13.30
N LYS A 109 -0.78 21.63 -14.54
CA LYS A 109 -0.66 20.19 -14.83
C LYS A 109 0.78 19.75 -14.60
N ILE A 110 0.97 18.63 -13.90
CA ILE A 110 2.30 18.06 -13.65
C ILE A 110 2.70 17.25 -14.89
N PRO A 111 3.76 17.66 -15.62
CA PRO A 111 4.21 16.91 -16.78
C PRO A 111 4.86 15.58 -16.36
N PRO A 112 4.91 14.56 -17.23
CA PRO A 112 5.52 13.27 -16.93
C PRO A 112 6.95 13.35 -16.40
N SER A 113 7.77 14.27 -16.92
CA SER A 113 9.14 14.50 -16.46
C SER A 113 9.24 14.96 -15.00
N MET A 114 8.19 15.56 -14.46
CA MET A 114 8.09 15.99 -13.06
C MET A 114 7.48 14.92 -12.15
N MET A 115 6.99 13.80 -12.68
CA MET A 115 6.39 12.74 -11.86
C MET A 115 7.41 12.07 -10.92
N MET A 116 8.69 12.05 -11.31
CA MET A 116 9.78 11.58 -10.45
C MET A 116 10.30 12.64 -9.46
N SER A 117 9.77 13.86 -9.52
CA SER A 117 10.15 14.92 -8.58
C SER A 117 9.45 14.72 -7.23
N SER A 118 10.13 15.14 -6.17
CA SER A 118 9.59 15.16 -4.82
C SER A 118 8.28 15.94 -4.75
N TRP A 119 7.27 15.35 -4.14
CA TRP A 119 6.02 16.01 -3.81
C TRP A 119 6.20 16.82 -2.54
N MET A 120 5.99 18.13 -2.66
CA MET A 120 6.10 19.07 -1.55
C MET A 120 7.42 18.98 -0.77
N GLY A 121 8.54 18.62 -1.42
CA GLY A 121 9.83 18.50 -0.76
C GLY A 121 9.92 17.35 0.27
N SER A 122 9.02 16.37 0.18
CA SER A 122 9.04 15.14 0.97
C SER A 122 9.77 14.00 0.26
N ASP A 123 9.92 12.87 0.92
CA ASP A 123 10.46 11.66 0.30
C ASP A 123 9.46 11.01 -0.68
N PHE A 124 8.17 11.37 -0.61
CA PHE A 124 7.22 11.00 -1.64
C PHE A 124 7.53 11.75 -2.92
N ASN A 125 7.47 11.06 -4.05
CA ASN A 125 7.45 11.67 -5.36
C ASN A 125 6.00 11.81 -5.88
N ASN A 126 5.85 12.55 -6.96
CA ASN A 126 4.54 12.75 -7.60
C ASN A 126 3.94 11.45 -8.15
N ASN A 127 4.76 10.48 -8.58
CA ASN A 127 4.34 9.17 -9.05
C ASN A 127 3.78 8.30 -7.92
N ASP A 128 4.27 8.44 -6.69
CA ASP A 128 3.75 7.71 -5.52
C ASP A 128 2.31 8.10 -5.19
N LEU A 129 1.90 9.33 -5.53
CA LEU A 129 0.50 9.78 -5.40
C LEU A 129 -0.41 9.22 -6.49
N VAL A 130 0.17 8.77 -7.59
CA VAL A 130 -0.54 8.17 -8.73
C VAL A 130 -0.56 6.65 -8.67
N SER A 131 0.43 6.05 -8.01
CA SER A 131 0.65 4.62 -8.06
C SER A 131 -0.51 3.84 -7.44
N GLU A 132 -1.01 2.86 -8.19
CA GLU A 132 -1.87 1.81 -7.66
C GLU A 132 -0.99 0.71 -7.06
N PHE A 133 -1.35 0.20 -5.87
CA PHE A 133 -0.81 -1.07 -5.42
C PHE A 133 -1.44 -2.16 -6.30
N THR A 134 -0.60 -2.95 -6.97
CA THR A 134 -1.01 -4.07 -7.83
C THR A 134 -1.76 -5.14 -7.04
#